data_AF-Q6ZEN2-F1
#
_entry.id   AF-Q6ZEN2-F1
#
_cell.length_a   1.000
_cell.length_b   1.000
_cell.length_c   1.000
_cell.angle_alpha   90.00
_cell.angle_beta   90.00
_cell.angle_gamma   90.00
#
_symmetry.space_group_name_H-M   'P 1'
#
loop_
_entity.id
_entity.type
_entity.pdbx_description
1 polymer ?
#
loop_
_entity_poly.entity_id
_entity_poly.type
_entity_poly.pdbx_seq_one_letter_code
_entity_poly.pdbx_strand_id
1 'polypeptide(L)' 'MKSRRLSIRVPDPLLSQLQSYLDHQGLTVTEGVLAPIASYVGDNDKLPLVERVSRIEKRLAALENNIFIR' A
#
# COMPACT_ATOMS: atom_id res chain seq x y z
N MET A 1 -20.19 9.52 -7.73
CA MET A 1 -19.38 8.28 -7.85
C MET A 1 -20.24 7.09 -7.46
N LYS A 2 -20.34 6.03 -8.28
CA LYS A 2 -21.05 4.81 -7.88
C LYS A 2 -20.10 3.97 -6.99
N SER A 3 -20.46 3.78 -5.72
CA SER A 3 -19.73 2.88 -4.83
C SER A 3 -20.10 1.42 -5.14
N ARG A 4 -19.11 0.56 -5.35
CA ARG A 4 -19.31 -0.89 -5.53
C ARG A 4 -18.85 -1.61 -4.27
N ARG A 5 -19.59 -2.64 -3.85
CA ARG A 5 -19.23 -3.47 -2.70
C ARG A 5 -18.48 -4.71 -3.17
N LEU A 6 -17.43 -5.06 -2.45
CA LEU A 6 -16.67 -6.29 -2.61
C LEU A 6 -16.72 -7.06 -1.29
N SER A 7 -16.91 -8.37 -1.35
CA SER A 7 -16.84 -9.26 -0.19
C SER A 7 -15.76 -10.30 -0.43
N ILE A 8 -14.88 -10.48 0.54
CA ILE A 8 -13.74 -11.40 0.47
C ILE A 8 -13.79 -12.35 1.66
N ARG A 9 -13.35 -13.60 1.45
CA ARG A 9 -13.09 -14.54 2.54
C ARG A 9 -11.61 -14.46 2.89
N VAL A 10 -11.33 -14.30 4.17
CA VAL A 10 -9.98 -14.13 4.70
C VAL A 10 -9.80 -15.13 5.85
N PRO A 11 -8.65 -15.82 5.95
CA PRO A 11 -8.36 -16.66 7.12
C PRO A 11 -8.39 -15.85 8.41
N ASP A 12 -8.93 -16.42 9.49
CA ASP A 12 -9.04 -15.74 10.80
C ASP A 12 -7.71 -15.15 11.31
N PRO A 13 -6.56 -15.85 11.22
CA PRO A 13 -5.29 -15.29 11.68
C PRO A 13 -4.91 -14.00 10.94
N LEU A 14 -5.18 -13.96 9.63
CA LEU A 14 -4.89 -12.80 8.79
C LEU A 14 -5.84 -11.64 9.11
N LEU A 15 -7.11 -11.95 9.40
CA LEU A 15 -8.08 -10.94 9.81
C LEU A 15 -7.69 -10.31 11.16
N SER A 16 -7.24 -11.11 12.13
CA SER A 16 -6.75 -10.61 13.42
C SER A 16 -5.53 -9.70 13.26
N GLN A 17 -4.55 -10.12 12.45
CA GLN A 17 -3.37 -9.30 12.16
C GLN A 17 -3.74 -7.97 11.48
N LEU A 18 -4.68 -8.01 10.53
CA LEU A 18 -5.17 -6.82 9.86
C LEU A 18 -5.87 -5.88 10.84
N GLN A 19 -6.70 -6.38 11.75
CA GLN A 19 -7.37 -5.56 12.77
C GLN A 19 -6.36 -4.86 13.67
N SER A 20 -5.37 -5.58 14.21
CA SER A 20 -4.33 -4.96 15.04
C SER A 20 -3.56 -3.86 14.30
N TYR A 21 -3.23 -4.09 13.03
CA TYR A 21 -2.59 -3.07 12.19
C TYR A 21 -3.46 -1.82 12.02
N LEU A 22 -4.74 -2.01 11.73
CA LEU A 22 -5.70 -0.92 11.54
C LEU A 22 -5.86 -0.08 12.81
N ASP A 23 -5.99 -0.74 13.96
CA ASP A 23 -6.13 -0.08 15.26
C ASP A 23 -4.90 0.77 15.59
N HIS A 24 -3.69 0.25 15.33
CA HIS A 24 -2.45 0.99 15.55
C HIS A 24 -2.30 2.23 14.67
N GLN A 25 -2.91 2.22 13.47
CA GLN A 25 -2.83 3.34 12.53
C GLN A 25 -4.07 4.24 12.54
N GLY A 26 -5.10 3.90 13.33
CA GLY A 26 -6.36 4.64 13.35
C GLY A 26 -7.11 4.59 12.01
N LEU A 27 -6.97 3.51 11.26
CA LEU A 27 -7.55 3.34 9.93
C LEU A 27 -8.83 2.51 9.96
N THR A 28 -9.77 2.81 9.06
CA THR A 28 -10.92 1.91 8.84
C THR A 28 -10.49 0.68 8.03
N VAL A 29 -11.24 -0.42 8.18
CA VAL A 29 -11.04 -1.65 7.39
C VAL A 29 -11.01 -1.35 5.88
N THR A 30 -11.88 -0.46 5.42
CA THR A 30 -11.94 -0.07 4.00
C THR A 30 -10.64 0.62 3.56
N GLU A 31 -10.12 1.56 4.34
CA GLU A 31 -8.89 2.29 4.01
C GLU A 31 -7.67 1.37 4.00
N GLY A 32 -7.53 0.54 5.03
CA GLY A 32 -6.40 -0.38 5.12
C GLY A 32 -6.44 -1.55 4.15
N VAL A 33 -7.61 -1.88 3.57
CA VAL A 33 -7.72 -2.89 2.49
C VAL A 33 -7.57 -2.26 1.12
N LEU A 34 -8.11 -1.06 0.89
CA LEU A 34 -8.01 -0.40 -0.42
C LEU A 34 -6.59 0.02 -0.76
N ALA A 35 -5.80 0.50 0.20
CA ALA A 35 -4.44 0.95 -0.07
C ALA A 35 -3.52 -0.18 -0.60
N PRO A 36 -3.46 -1.38 0.02
CA PRO A 36 -2.75 -2.53 -0.53
C PRO A 36 -3.27 -2.97 -1.90
N ILE A 37 -4.60 -3.00 -2.09
CA ILE A 37 -5.19 -3.38 -3.38
C ILE A 37 -4.78 -2.38 -4.48
N ALA A 38 -4.87 -1.07 -4.21
CA ALA A 38 -4.46 -0.04 -5.16
C ALA A 38 -2.96 -0.15 -5.51
N SER A 39 -2.12 -0.38 -4.49
CA SER A 39 -0.68 -0.60 -4.70
C SER A 39 -0.39 -1.87 -5.51
N TYR A 40 -1.15 -2.95 -5.29
CA TYR A 40 -0.98 -4.21 -6.01
C TYR A 40 -1.45 -4.14 -7.47
N VAL A 41 -2.61 -3.51 -7.71
CA VAL A 41 -3.22 -3.40 -9.05
C VAL A 41 -2.57 -2.29 -9.88
N GLY A 42 -1.69 -1.48 -9.29
CA GLY A 42 -0.92 -0.45 -10.00
C GLY A 42 -1.68 0.87 -10.20
N ASP A 43 -2.81 1.06 -9.51
CA ASP A 43 -3.58 2.32 -9.48
C ASP A 43 -2.89 3.32 -8.54
N ASN A 44 -1.61 3.62 -8.84
CA ASN A 44 -0.70 4.44 -8.02
C ASN A 44 -1.06 5.94 -8.01
N ASP A 45 -2.05 6.37 -8.80
CA ASP A 45 -2.48 7.78 -8.84
C ASP A 45 -3.16 8.25 -7.54
N LYS A 46 -3.45 7.33 -6.60
CA LYS A 46 -4.04 7.64 -5.28
C LYS A 46 -3.07 7.51 -4.09
N LEU A 47 -1.80 7.18 -4.31
CA LEU A 47 -0.84 7.19 -3.21
C LEU A 47 -0.54 8.64 -2.79
N PRO A 48 -0.47 8.95 -1.48
CA PRO A 48 -0.03 10.25 -0.99
C PRO A 48 1.29 10.66 -1.64
N LEU A 49 1.46 11.94 -1.97
CA LEU A 49 2.64 12.46 -2.68
C LEU A 49 3.96 12.01 -2.02
N VAL A 50 4.01 12.02 -0.68
CA VAL A 50 5.15 11.53 0.12
C VAL A 50 5.55 10.09 -0.24
N GLU A 51 4.58 9.21 -0.44
CA GLU A 51 4.85 7.80 -0.73
C GLU A 51 5.35 7.61 -2.17
N ARG A 52 4.79 8.39 -3.11
CA ARG A 52 5.26 8.44 -4.50
C ARG A 52 6.70 8.93 -4.59
N VAL A 53 7.02 10.01 -3.87
CA VAL A 53 8.37 10.57 -3.79
C VAL A 53 9.33 9.58 -3.15
N SER A 54 8.99 8.97 -2.02
CA SER A 54 9.83 7.97 -1.35
C SER A 54 10.14 6.76 -2.24
N ARG A 55 9.18 6.33 -3.07
CA ARG A 55 9.39 5.25 -4.04
C ARG A 55 10.34 5.66 -5.17
N ILE A 56 10.28 6.91 -5.61
CA ILE A 56 11.21 7.47 -6.60
C ILE A 56 12.62 7.53 -6.01
N GLU A 57 12.77 8.04 -4.78
CA GLU A 57 14.06 8.11 -4.07
C GLU A 57 14.72 6.74 -3.94
N LYS A 58 13.95 5.71 -3.55
CA LYS A 58 14.46 4.33 -3.44
C LYS A 58 14.93 3.77 -4.78
N ARG A 59 14.19 4.03 -5.87
CA ARG A 59 14.58 3.58 -7.22
C ARG A 59 15.81 4.32 -7.72
N LEU A 60 15.92 5.61 -7.41
CA LEU A 60 17.08 6.44 -7.76
C LEU A 60 18.33 5.95 -7.04
N ALA A 61 18.25 5.73 -5.71
CA ALA A 61 19.37 5.19 -4.94
C ALA A 61 19.85 3.82 -5.45
N ALA A 62 18.92 2.95 -5.88
CA ALA A 62 19.27 1.67 -6.48
C ALA A 62 19.98 1.83 -7.85
N LEU A 63 19.59 2.82 -8.65
CA LEU A 63 20.25 3.14 -9.92
C LEU A 63 21.64 3.75 -9.69
N GLU A 64 21.76 4.70 -8.77
CA GLU A 64 23.04 5.33 -8.40
C GLU A 64 24.03 4.30 -7.89
N ASN A 65 23.58 3.38 -7.02
CA ASN A 65 24.43 2.27 -6.55
C ASN A 65 24.89 1.35 -7.68
N ASN A 66 24.10 1.15 -8.74
CA ASN A 66 24.51 0.36 -9.90
C ASN A 66 25.46 1.13 -10.84
N ILE A 67 25.39 2.46 -10.85
CA ILE A 67 26.27 3.31 -11.66
C ILE A 67 27.64 3.49 -10.99
N PHE A 68 27.69 3.55 -9.66
CA PHE A 68 28.93 3.79 -8.90
C PHE A 68 29.83 2.55 -8.73
N ILE A 69 29.35 1.36 -9.13
CA ILE A 69 30.10 0.09 -9.10
C ILE A 69 30.72 -0.25 -10.48
N ARG A 70 30.69 0.68 -11.44
CA ARG A 70 31.44 0.61 -12.71
C ARG A 70 32.48 1.71 -12.78
#